data_AF-A0A497CDM1-F1
#
_entry.id   AF-A0A497CDM1-F1
#
_cell.length_a   1.000
_cell.length_b   1.000
_cell.length_c   1.000
_cell.angle_alpha   90.00
_cell.angle_beta   90.00
_cell.angle_gamma   90.00
#
_symmetry.space_group_name_H-M   'P 1'
#
loop_
_entity.id
_entity.type
_entity.pdbx_description
1 polymer ?
#
loop_
_entity_poly.entity_id
_entity_poly.type
_entity_poly.pdbx_seq_one_letter_code
_entity_poly.pdbx_strand_id
1 'polypeptide(L)'
;MRTNKQKLDLERYSRRLRVYEEVKKILCILRDDVETSVGDLLKFRTSVSEADFLFNHEIPKYLDQIFERGWSLLKLQKQYRSFNQEEPEGYDHNEVVKALDKEYKWFSEQMDISKEKFKKYLDISE
;
A
#
# COMPACT_ATOMS: atom_id res chain seq x y z
N MET A 1 -17.33 24.65 25.88
CA MET A 1 -17.35 24.24 24.45
C MET A 1 -15.95 24.03 23.83
N ARG A 2 -14.85 24.65 24.32
CA ARG A 2 -13.48 24.42 23.80
C ARG A 2 -12.96 22.97 23.93
N THR A 3 -13.33 22.27 25.01
CA THR A 3 -12.86 20.90 25.31
C THR A 3 -13.38 19.83 24.34
N ASN A 4 -14.58 20.00 23.77
CA ASN A 4 -15.14 19.02 22.83
C ASN A 4 -14.49 19.12 21.45
N LYS A 5 -14.17 20.33 20.98
CA LYS A 5 -13.51 20.53 19.68
C LYS A 5 -12.11 19.91 19.65
N GLN A 6 -11.30 20.20 20.68
CA GLN A 6 -9.95 19.63 20.81
C GLN A 6 -9.95 18.10 20.87
N LYS A 7 -10.94 17.49 21.54
CA LYS A 7 -11.11 16.03 21.56
C LYS A 7 -11.41 15.46 20.18
N LEU A 8 -12.30 16.11 19.42
CA LEU A 8 -12.65 15.69 18.06
C LEU A 8 -11.45 15.81 17.10
N ASP A 9 -10.67 16.89 17.23
CA ASP A 9 -9.47 17.10 16.40
C ASP A 9 -8.40 16.03 16.68
N LEU A 10 -8.17 15.69 17.96
CA LEU A 10 -7.28 14.60 18.37
C LEU A 10 -7.76 13.22 17.89
N GLU A 11 -9.07 12.96 17.93
CA GLU A 11 -9.65 11.71 17.44
C GLU A 11 -9.45 11.58 15.93
N ARG A 12 -9.73 12.65 15.18
CA ARG A 12 -9.53 12.70 13.73
C ARG A 12 -8.05 12.50 13.37
N TYR A 13 -7.15 13.17 14.07
CA TYR A 13 -5.71 12.97 13.91
C TYR A 13 -5.32 11.50 14.14
N SER A 14 -5.78 10.92 15.25
CA SER A 14 -5.47 9.53 15.61
C SER A 14 -5.94 8.54 14.55
N ARG A 15 -7.13 8.73 13.98
CA ARG A 15 -7.66 7.90 12.89
C ARG A 15 -6.85 8.04 11.61
N ARG A 16 -6.47 9.27 11.24
CA ARG A 16 -5.61 9.52 10.08
C ARG A 16 -4.22 8.90 10.24
N LEU A 17 -3.66 8.97 11.43
CA LEU A 17 -2.36 8.37 11.74
C LEU A 17 -2.41 6.85 11.58
N ARG A 18 -3.49 6.18 12.04
CA ARG A 18 -3.66 4.73 11.84
C ARG A 18 -3.66 4.34 10.37
N VAL A 19 -4.38 5.08 9.51
CA VAL A 19 -4.37 4.81 8.06
C VAL A 19 -2.95 4.92 7.49
N TYR A 20 -2.20 5.96 7.88
CA TYR A 20 -0.80 6.10 7.44
C TYR A 20 0.10 4.96 7.95
N GLU A 21 -0.10 4.50 9.18
CA GLU A 21 0.64 3.35 9.72
C GLU A 21 0.38 2.07 8.93
N GLU A 22 -0.87 1.82 8.54
CA GLU A 22 -1.24 0.66 7.71
C GLU A 22 -0.65 0.76 6.30
N VAL A 23 -0.57 1.97 5.72
CA VAL A 23 0.15 2.21 4.46
C VAL A 23 1.63 1.87 4.60
N LYS A 24 2.32 2.35 5.63
CA LYS A 24 3.73 2.01 5.84
C LYS A 24 3.94 0.50 5.99
N LYS A 25 3.07 -0.17 6.74
CA LYS A 25 3.16 -1.62 6.95
C LYS A 25 3.05 -2.38 5.63
N ILE A 26 2.04 -2.09 4.82
CA ILE A 26 1.85 -2.82 3.56
C ILE A 26 2.96 -2.51 2.54
N LEU A 27 3.46 -1.27 2.51
CA LEU A 27 4.58 -0.90 1.64
C LEU A 27 5.87 -1.64 2.03
N CYS A 28 6.16 -1.80 3.32
CA CYS A 28 7.29 -2.63 3.76
C CYS A 28 7.12 -4.10 3.32
N ILE A 29 5.92 -4.67 3.53
CA ILE A 29 5.62 -6.06 3.13
C ILE A 29 5.84 -6.27 1.62
N LEU A 30 5.28 -5.38 0.80
CA LEU A 30 5.32 -5.49 -0.67
C LEU A 30 6.71 -5.18 -1.27
N ARG A 31 7.54 -4.40 -0.57
CA ARG A 31 8.89 -4.07 -1.01
C ARG A 31 9.90 -5.19 -0.74
N ASP A 32 9.82 -5.84 0.42
CA ASP A 32 10.95 -6.62 0.96
C ASP A 32 11.05 -8.06 0.43
N ASP A 33 10.47 -8.36 -0.74
CA ASP A 33 10.41 -9.71 -1.36
C ASP A 33 9.97 -10.82 -0.39
N VAL A 34 9.28 -10.44 0.68
CA VAL A 34 8.66 -11.38 1.63
C VAL A 34 7.46 -11.98 0.91
N GLU A 35 7.22 -13.28 1.10
CA GLU A 35 6.01 -13.96 0.61
C GLU A 35 4.77 -13.17 1.04
N THR A 36 4.30 -12.30 0.15
CA THR A 36 3.13 -11.49 0.40
C THR A 36 1.92 -12.35 0.11
N SER A 37 0.92 -12.30 0.99
CA SER A 37 -0.30 -13.08 0.81
C SER A 37 -1.45 -12.22 0.31
N VAL A 38 -2.44 -12.88 -0.30
CA VAL A 38 -3.75 -12.26 -0.55
C VAL A 38 -4.37 -11.75 0.75
N GLY A 39 -4.10 -12.44 1.88
CA GLY A 39 -4.57 -12.03 3.20
C GLY A 39 -4.03 -10.67 3.63
N ASP A 40 -2.77 -10.37 3.34
CA ASP A 40 -2.16 -9.07 3.69
C ASP A 40 -2.81 -7.92 2.94
N LEU A 41 -3.09 -8.09 1.64
CA LEU A 41 -3.78 -7.08 0.84
C LEU A 41 -5.22 -6.86 1.29
N LEU A 42 -5.96 -7.93 1.60
CA LEU A 42 -7.34 -7.82 2.10
C LEU A 42 -7.40 -7.17 3.49
N LYS A 43 -6.44 -7.51 4.35
CA LYS A 43 -6.28 -6.88 5.66
C LYS A 43 -5.99 -5.40 5.51
N PHE A 44 -5.04 -5.03 4.65
CA PHE A 44 -4.76 -3.63 4.33
C PHE A 44 -6.03 -2.89 3.85
N ARG A 45 -6.74 -3.44 2.86
CA ARG A 45 -7.95 -2.83 2.30
C ARG A 45 -9.02 -2.58 3.36
N THR A 46 -9.19 -3.53 4.28
CA THR A 46 -10.13 -3.42 5.39
C THR A 46 -9.68 -2.37 6.40
N SER A 47 -8.41 -2.39 6.80
CA SER A 47 -7.83 -1.46 7.77
C SER A 47 -7.91 0.01 7.32
N VAL A 48 -7.88 0.28 6.01
CA VAL A 48 -7.95 1.65 5.46
C VAL A 48 -9.33 2.04 4.91
N SER A 49 -10.36 1.23 5.18
CA SER A 49 -11.72 1.43 4.65
C SER A 49 -12.37 2.78 5.05
N GLU A 50 -11.95 3.38 6.16
CA GLU A 50 -12.46 4.68 6.58
C GLU A 50 -11.80 5.89 5.87
N ALA A 51 -10.84 5.66 4.97
CA ALA A 51 -10.08 6.72 4.33
C ALA A 51 -10.95 7.71 3.53
N ASP A 52 -12.03 7.23 2.89
CA ASP A 52 -12.97 8.07 2.13
C ASP A 52 -13.63 9.17 2.98
N PHE A 53 -13.73 8.96 4.30
CA PHE A 53 -14.32 9.92 5.23
C PHE A 53 -13.27 10.83 5.88
N LEU A 54 -12.00 10.40 5.92
CA LEU A 54 -10.93 11.07 6.67
C LEU A 54 -10.10 12.03 5.83
N PHE A 55 -10.02 11.75 4.52
CA PHE A 55 -9.12 12.40 3.58
C PHE A 55 -9.86 12.89 2.34
N ASN A 56 -9.21 13.77 1.58
CA ASN A 56 -9.70 14.11 0.24
C ASN A 56 -9.36 12.98 -0.74
N HIS A 57 -10.00 13.00 -1.92
CA HIS A 57 -9.91 11.99 -2.99
C HIS A 57 -8.49 11.51 -3.35
N GLU A 58 -7.45 12.31 -3.09
CA GLU A 58 -6.06 11.94 -3.33
C GLU A 58 -5.63 10.70 -2.56
N ILE A 59 -6.00 10.57 -1.27
CA ILE A 59 -5.55 9.46 -0.43
C ILE A 59 -6.29 8.17 -0.78
N PRO A 60 -7.64 8.13 -0.86
CA PRO A 60 -8.34 6.92 -1.31
C PRO A 60 -7.84 6.41 -2.66
N LYS A 61 -7.65 7.29 -3.64
CA LYS A 61 -7.07 6.92 -4.94
C LYS A 61 -5.67 6.32 -4.83
N TYR A 62 -4.84 6.84 -3.92
CA TYR A 62 -3.52 6.29 -3.66
C TYR A 62 -3.57 4.91 -2.99
N LEU A 63 -4.51 4.70 -2.06
CA LEU A 63 -4.73 3.40 -1.42
C LEU A 63 -5.20 2.34 -2.42
N ASP A 64 -6.11 2.71 -3.34
CA ASP A 64 -6.54 1.83 -4.43
C ASP A 64 -5.37 1.47 -5.34
N GLN A 65 -4.51 2.44 -5.67
CA GLN A 65 -3.31 2.19 -6.47
C GLN A 65 -2.35 1.20 -5.79
N ILE A 66 -2.12 1.33 -4.47
CA ILE A 66 -1.31 0.38 -3.70
C ILE A 66 -1.92 -1.03 -3.79
N PHE A 67 -3.24 -1.12 -3.62
CA PHE A 67 -3.95 -2.40 -3.64
C PHE A 67 -3.88 -3.07 -5.03
N GLU A 68 -4.18 -2.34 -6.10
CA GLU A 68 -4.15 -2.83 -7.48
C GLU A 68 -2.75 -3.32 -7.88
N ARG A 69 -1.71 -2.54 -7.55
CA ARG A 69 -0.32 -2.93 -7.81
C ARG A 69 0.10 -4.13 -6.96
N GLY A 70 -0.33 -4.17 -5.70
CA GLY A 70 -0.05 -5.31 -4.83
C GLY A 70 -0.67 -6.58 -5.40
N TRP A 71 -1.88 -6.50 -5.95
CA TRP A 71 -2.52 -7.62 -6.64
C TRP A 71 -1.75 -8.07 -7.88
N SER A 72 -1.26 -7.11 -8.68
CA SER A 72 -0.41 -7.41 -9.84
C SER A 72 0.88 -8.12 -9.43
N LEU A 73 1.54 -7.64 -8.38
CA LEU A 73 2.75 -8.25 -7.84
C LEU A 73 2.49 -9.71 -7.41
N LEU A 74 1.43 -9.97 -6.65
CA LEU A 74 1.04 -11.34 -6.26
C LEU A 74 0.79 -12.24 -7.46
N LYS A 75 0.13 -11.72 -8.51
CA LYS A 75 -0.12 -12.47 -9.73
C LYS A 75 1.18 -12.85 -10.42
N LEU A 76 2.11 -11.90 -10.53
CA LEU A 76 3.42 -12.12 -11.15
C LEU A 76 4.27 -13.10 -10.33
N GLN A 77 4.29 -12.98 -9.01
CA GLN A 77 4.98 -13.93 -8.12
C GLN A 77 4.46 -15.36 -8.30
N LYS A 78 3.14 -15.54 -8.48
CA LYS A 78 2.55 -16.86 -8.78
C LYS A 78 2.91 -17.40 -10.17
N GLN A 79 3.14 -16.52 -11.13
CA GLN A 79 3.54 -16.88 -12.49
C GLN A 79 5.04 -17.16 -12.62
N TYR A 80 5.86 -16.55 -11.76
CA TYR A 80 7.29 -16.74 -11.75
C TYR A 80 7.67 -18.22 -11.66
N ARG A 81 8.64 -18.63 -12.49
CA ARG A 81 9.21 -19.97 -12.50
C ARG A 81 10.71 -19.85 -12.31
N SER A 82 11.21 -20.51 -11.28
CA SER A 82 12.64 -20.71 -11.07
C SER A 82 13.19 -21.70 -12.10
N PHE A 83 14.52 -21.70 -12.30
CA PHE A 83 15.22 -22.56 -13.27
C PHE A 83 14.98 -24.08 -13.10
N ASN A 84 14.44 -24.50 -11.96
CA ASN A 84 14.13 -25.88 -11.62
C ASN A 84 12.63 -26.24 -11.72
N GLN A 85 11.79 -25.32 -12.21
CA GLN A 85 10.35 -25.52 -12.39
C GLN A 85 10.02 -25.68 -13.87
N GLU A 86 8.98 -26.46 -14.17
CA GLU A 86 8.48 -26.61 -15.54
C GLU A 86 7.83 -25.30 -16.02
N GLU A 87 8.21 -24.88 -17.23
CA GLU A 87 7.66 -23.71 -17.88
C GLU A 87 6.40 -24.11 -18.67
N PRO A 88 5.23 -23.50 -18.39
CA PRO A 88 4.04 -23.76 -19.17
C PRO A 88 4.17 -23.24 -20.61
N GLU A 89 3.41 -23.80 -21.54
CA GLU A 89 3.41 -23.35 -22.94
C GLU A 89 3.10 -21.84 -23.05
N GLY A 90 3.95 -21.13 -23.81
CA GLY A 90 3.84 -19.68 -24.00
C GLY A 90 4.35 -18.83 -22.83
N TYR A 91 5.03 -19.42 -21.83
CA TYR A 91 5.69 -18.68 -20.76
C TYR A 91 6.91 -17.91 -21.27
N ASP A 92 6.98 -16.61 -20.94
CA ASP A 92 8.19 -15.79 -21.12
C ASP A 92 8.73 -15.38 -19.75
N HIS A 93 9.81 -16.05 -19.32
CA HIS A 93 10.47 -15.76 -18.05
C HIS A 93 10.96 -14.30 -17.97
N ASN A 94 11.54 -13.79 -19.05
CA ASN A 94 12.11 -12.43 -19.06
C ASN A 94 11.01 -11.37 -18.96
N GLU A 95 9.85 -11.60 -19.57
CA GLU A 95 8.69 -10.72 -19.43
C GLU A 95 8.22 -10.67 -17.97
N VAL A 96 8.05 -11.83 -17.31
CA VAL A 96 7.61 -11.91 -15.91
C VAL A 96 8.62 -11.25 -14.97
N VAL A 97 9.92 -11.50 -15.15
CA VAL A 97 10.98 -10.88 -14.34
C VAL A 97 10.99 -9.36 -14.50
N LYS A 98 10.88 -8.85 -15.74
CA LYS A 98 10.81 -7.39 -15.98
C LYS A 98 9.56 -6.77 -15.34
N ALA A 99 8.43 -7.46 -15.38
CA ALA A 99 7.21 -7.01 -14.75
C ALA A 99 7.33 -7.00 -13.22
N LEU A 100 7.95 -8.03 -12.62
CA LEU A 100 8.24 -8.07 -11.18
C LEU A 100 9.14 -6.91 -10.75
N ASP A 101 10.26 -6.71 -11.44
CA ASP A 101 11.21 -5.63 -11.15
C ASP A 101 10.53 -4.25 -11.18
N LYS A 102 9.64 -4.04 -12.17
CA LYS A 102 8.84 -2.81 -12.26
C LYS A 102 7.94 -2.59 -11.04
N GLU A 103 7.28 -3.63 -10.54
CA GLU A 103 6.43 -3.53 -9.36
C GLU A 103 7.26 -3.31 -8.09
N TYR A 104 8.33 -4.08 -7.87
CA TYR A 104 9.23 -3.89 -6.72
C TYR A 104 9.83 -2.49 -6.70
N LYS A 105 10.29 -2.00 -7.86
CA LYS A 105 10.78 -0.64 -8.00
C LYS A 105 9.72 0.38 -7.59
N TRP A 106 8.50 0.24 -8.11
CA TRP A 106 7.42 1.16 -7.75
C TRP A 106 7.17 1.17 -6.23
N PHE A 107 7.10 0.01 -5.57
CA PHE A 107 6.93 -0.09 -4.12
C PHE A 107 8.10 0.51 -3.33
N SER A 108 9.35 0.33 -3.81
CA SER A 108 10.53 0.90 -3.16
C SER A 108 10.51 2.42 -3.11
N GLU A 109 9.96 3.07 -4.14
CA GLU A 109 9.82 4.53 -4.25
C GLU A 109 8.68 5.09 -3.37
N GLN A 110 7.74 4.25 -2.93
CA GLN A 110 6.54 4.72 -2.24
C GLN A 110 6.76 5.17 -0.80
N MET A 111 7.88 4.83 -0.16
CA MET A 111 8.11 5.17 1.25
C MET A 111 8.07 6.68 1.48
N ASP A 112 8.87 7.45 0.73
CA ASP A 112 8.90 8.91 0.85
C ASP A 112 7.66 9.57 0.23
N ILE A 113 7.16 9.02 -0.88
CA ILE A 113 5.93 9.52 -1.53
C ILE A 113 4.74 9.44 -0.57
N SER A 114 4.59 8.32 0.15
CA SER A 114 3.52 8.15 1.14
C SER A 114 3.63 9.19 2.25
N LYS A 115 4.84 9.42 2.78
CA LYS A 115 5.08 10.43 3.81
C LYS A 115 4.62 11.82 3.36
N GLU A 116 5.00 12.24 2.15
CA GLU A 116 4.61 13.56 1.63
C GLU A 116 3.10 13.67 1.39
N LYS A 117 2.46 12.62 0.89
CA LYS A 117 0.99 12.60 0.70
C LYS A 117 0.22 12.77 2.00
N PHE A 118 0.68 12.13 3.07
CA PHE A 118 0.01 12.15 4.38
C PHE A 118 0.38 13.37 5.22
N LYS A 119 1.50 14.04 4.95
CA LYS A 119 2.02 15.18 5.73
C LYS A 119 0.97 16.24 6.06
N LYS A 120 0.22 16.73 5.06
CA LYS A 120 -0.81 17.76 5.25
C LYS A 120 -1.98 17.35 6.14
N TYR A 121 -2.18 16.04 6.35
CA TYR A 121 -3.27 15.51 7.16
C TYR A 121 -2.83 15.15 8.58
N LEU A 122 -1.51 15.02 8.79
CA LEU A 122 -0.86 14.69 10.06
C LEU A 122 -0.10 15.87 10.66
N ASP A 123 -0.21 17.05 10.06
CA ASP A 123 0.29 18.27 10.68
C ASP A 123 -0.68 18.68 11.81
N ILE A 124 -0.14 18.79 13.03
CA ILE A 124 -0.87 19.25 14.23
C ILE A 124 -0.53 20.70 14.57
N SER A 125 0.30 21.35 13.74
CA SER A 125 0.73 22.74 13.89
C SER A 125 -0.37 23.66 13.34
N GLU A 126 -1.43 23.88 14.12
CA GLU A 126 -2.27 25.09 14.02
C GLU A 126 -1.90 26.07 15.13
#